data_AF-A0A850WHA3-F1
#
_entry.id   AF-A0A850WHA3-F1
#
_cell.length_a   1.000
_cell.length_b   1.000
_cell.length_c   1.000
_cell.angle_alpha   90.00
_cell.angle_beta   90.00
_cell.angle_gamma   90.00
#
_symmetry.space_group_name_H-M   'P 1'
#
loop_
_entity.id
_entity.type
_entity.pdbx_description
1 polymer ?
#
loop_
_entity_poly.entity_id
_entity_poly.type
_entity_poly.pdbx_seq_one_letter_code
_entity_poly.pdbx_strand_id
1 'polypeptide(L)' 'TIQPQTLQIASDIHTLHDLQKLLGTINWIRPLLGITTQDLGPLFKLLKGDPLFTSK' A
#
# COMPACT_ATOMS: atom_id res chain seq x y z
N THR A 1 -15.55 -1.54 -26.16
CA THR A 1 -16.30 -1.33 -24.90
C THR A 1 -15.31 -1.42 -23.76
N ILE A 2 -15.14 -0.38 -22.95
CA ILE A 2 -14.24 -0.43 -21.79
C ILE A 2 -15.04 -1.03 -20.63
N GLN A 3 -14.53 -2.11 -20.03
CA GLN A 3 -15.17 -2.80 -18.91
C GLN A 3 -14.38 -2.50 -17.62
N PRO A 4 -15.04 -2.24 -16.49
CA PRO A 4 -14.38 -2.12 -15.20
C PRO A 4 -13.68 -3.44 -14.86
N GLN A 5 -12.38 -3.37 -14.55
CA GLN A 5 -11.65 -4.53 -14.04
C GLN A 5 -11.84 -4.59 -12.53
N THR A 6 -12.16 -5.77 -12.02
CA THR A 6 -12.31 -5.98 -10.58
C THR A 6 -10.98 -5.73 -9.87
N LEU A 7 -10.90 -4.64 -9.11
CA LEU A 7 -9.76 -4.34 -8.25
C LEU A 7 -9.74 -5.34 -7.09
N GLN A 8 -8.88 -6.34 -7.18
CA GLN A 8 -8.55 -7.19 -6.04
C GLN A 8 -7.47 -6.52 -5.21
N ILE A 9 -7.87 -5.98 -4.06
CA ILE A 9 -6.94 -5.49 -3.06
C ILE A 9 -6.41 -6.71 -2.31
N ALA A 10 -5.09 -6.91 -2.30
CA ALA A 10 -4.49 -8.01 -1.55
C ALA A 10 -4.78 -7.83 -0.06
N SER A 11 -5.57 -8.74 0.52
CA SER A 11 -5.90 -8.77 1.94
C SER A 11 -4.89 -9.58 2.76
N ASP A 12 -4.13 -10.44 2.10
CA ASP A 12 -3.13 -11.29 2.71
C ASP A 12 -1.73 -10.77 2.38
N ILE A 13 -1.14 -10.04 3.33
CA ILE A 13 0.15 -9.37 3.16
C ILE A 13 1.14 -9.99 4.14
N HIS A 14 2.03 -10.82 3.61
CA HIS A 14 3.04 -11.51 4.39
C HIS A 14 4.46 -11.04 4.09
N THR A 15 4.68 -10.41 2.94
CA THR A 15 6.02 -9.98 2.51
C THR A 15 6.08 -8.49 2.18
N LEU A 16 7.29 -7.93 2.21
CA LEU A 16 7.53 -6.55 1.76
C LEU A 16 7.07 -6.32 0.32
N HIS A 17 7.22 -7.34 -0.53
CA HIS A 17 6.79 -7.30 -1.94
C HIS A 17 5.27 -7.16 -2.08
N ASP A 18 4.51 -7.88 -1.27
CA ASP A 18 3.04 -7.79 -1.28
C ASP A 18 2.58 -6.40 -0.80
N LEU A 19 3.27 -5.87 0.21
CA LEU A 19 3.01 -4.52 0.72
C LEU A 19 3.34 -3.45 -0.33
N GLN A 20 4.42 -3.62 -1.11
CA GLN A 20 4.78 -2.74 -2.23
C GLN A 20 3.73 -2.78 -3.35
N LYS A 21 3.22 -3.96 -3.71
CA LYS A 21 2.12 -4.11 -4.68
C LYS A 21 0.85 -3.41 -4.20
N LEU A 22 0.47 -3.61 -2.93
CA LEU A 22 -0.68 -2.93 -2.35
C LEU A 22 -0.53 -1.40 -2.45
N LEU A 23 0.65 -0.88 -2.12
CA LEU A 23 0.93 0.55 -2.21
C LEU A 23 0.80 1.06 -3.65
N GLY A 24 1.24 0.28 -4.64
CA GLY A 24 1.05 0.58 -6.06
C GLY A 24 -0.43 0.68 -6.44
N THR A 25 -1.24 -0.30 -6.05
CA THR A 25 -2.69 -0.30 -6.28
C THR A 25 -3.38 0.89 -5.61
N ILE A 26 -3.03 1.19 -4.36
CA ILE A 26 -3.58 2.33 -3.61
C ILE A 26 -3.21 3.66 -4.27
N ASN A 27 -1.94 3.84 -4.68
CA ASN A 27 -1.51 5.05 -5.37
C ASN A 27 -2.23 5.23 -6.71
N TRP A 28 -2.57 4.14 -7.40
CA TRP A 28 -3.32 4.20 -8.66
C TRP A 28 -4.77 4.66 -8.47
N ILE A 29 -5.46 4.18 -7.41
CA ILE A 29 -6.87 4.56 -7.13
C ILE A 29 -7.00 5.86 -6.32
N ARG A 30 -5.90 6.39 -5.79
CA ARG A 30 -5.87 7.60 -4.96
C ARG A 30 -6.63 8.79 -5.54
N PRO A 31 -6.52 9.12 -6.85
CA PRO A 31 -7.26 10.23 -7.45
C PRO A 31 -8.79 10.00 -7.47
N LEU A 32 -9.22 8.74 -7.43
CA LEU A 32 -10.63 8.35 -7.54
C LEU A 32 -11.34 8.32 -6.19
N LEU A 33 -10.60 8.05 -5.10
CA LEU A 33 -11.16 7.81 -3.77
C LEU A 33 -10.88 8.94 -2.76
N GLY A 34 -10.11 9.98 -3.14
CA GLY A 34 -9.79 11.09 -2.25
C GLY A 34 -8.90 10.68 -1.06
N ILE A 35 -8.17 9.57 -1.18
CA ILE A 35 -7.30 9.06 -0.11
C ILE A 35 -6.15 10.06 0.12
N THR A 36 -6.00 10.50 1.36
CA THR A 36 -4.96 11.45 1.72
C THR A 36 -3.66 10.73 2.09
N THR A 37 -2.51 11.41 1.97
CA THR A 37 -1.23 10.82 2.39
C THR A 37 -1.21 10.51 3.88
N GLN A 38 -2.07 11.18 4.67
CA GLN A 38 -2.20 10.98 6.11
C GLN A 38 -2.82 9.61 6.42
N ASP A 39 -3.81 9.17 5.63
CA ASP A 39 -4.44 7.86 5.76
C ASP A 39 -3.46 6.72 5.44
N LEU A 40 -2.45 6.99 4.61
CA LEU A 40 -1.39 6.05 4.24
C LEU A 40 -0.22 6.03 5.23
N GLY A 41 -0.24 6.87 6.26
CA GLY A 41 0.82 6.97 7.27
C GLY A 41 1.26 5.62 7.87
N PRO A 42 0.32 4.73 8.28
CA PRO A 42 0.66 3.41 8.79
C PRO A 42 1.37 2.51 7.77
N LEU A 43 0.97 2.54 6.49
CA LEU A 43 1.61 1.78 5.41
C LEU A 43 3.07 2.21 5.18
N PHE A 44 3.34 3.51 5.20
CA PHE A 44 4.70 4.02 5.07
C PHE A 44 5.60 3.67 6.26
N LYS A 45 5.04 3.53 7.47
CA LYS A 45 5.78 3.04 8.64
C LYS A 45 6.17 1.57 8.46
N LEU A 46 5.27 0.73 7.94
CA LEU A 46 5.57 -0.67 7.64
C LEU A 46 6.66 -0.83 6.58
N LEU A 47 6.67 0.02 5.54
CA LEU A 47 7.72 0.03 4.50
C LEU A 47 9.10 0.40 5.02
N LYS A 48 9.18 1.28 6.02
CA LYS A 48 10.47 1.69 6.61
C LYS A 48 11.10 0.58 7.44
N GLY A 49 10.37 -0.51 7.71
CA GLY A 49 10.81 -1.55 8.62
C GLY A 49 10.78 -1.06 10.08
N ASP A 50 11.04 -1.99 10.99
CA ASP A 50 11.08 -1.66 12.42
C ASP A 50 12.38 -0.88 12.72
N PRO A 51 12.32 0.38 13.18
CA PRO A 51 13.51 1.17 13.49
C PRO A 51 14.37 0.56 14.62
N LEU A 52 13.83 -0.42 15.35
CA LEU A 52 14.57 -1.13 16.39
C LEU A 52 15.76 -1.96 15.87
N PHE A 53 15.79 -2.32 14.59
CA PHE A 53 16.91 -3.10 14.02
C PHE A 53 18.07 -2.23 13.48
N THR A 54 17.96 -0.90 13.53
CA THR A 54 19.07 -0.01 13.17
C THR A 54 19.90 0.36 14.40
N SER A 55 20.42 -0.62 15.14
CA SER A 55 21.55 -0.43 16.06
C SER A 55 22.08 -1.77 16.56
N LYS A 56 23.20 -2.22 15.99
CA LYS A 56 24.40 -2.74 16.69
C LYS A 56 25.58 -2.78 15.73
#